data_AF-A0A938F7E0-F1
#
_entry.id   AF-A0A938F7E0-F1
#
_cell.length_a   1.000
_cell.length_b   1.000
_cell.length_c   1.000
_cell.angle_alpha   90.00
_cell.angle_beta   90.00
_cell.angle_gamma   90.00
#
_symmetry.space_group_name_H-M   'P 1'
#
loop_
_entity.id
_entity.type
_entity.pdbx_description
1 polymer ?
#
loop_
_entity_poly.entity_id
_entity_poly.type
_entity_poly.pdbx_seq_one_letter_code
_entity_poly.pdbx_strand_id
1 'polypeptide(L)'
;MKSFIANKFILAGIAISLLIAGFLSFYASSHPDGLEKVAETKGFLETAKEPINSGSPLADYGISGVDNERLSVGASGIIGVLATLLVAGLIFRLLAKKSK
;
A
#
# COMPACT_ATOMS: atom_id res chain seq x y z
N MET A 1 5.75 -32.55 4.59
CA MET A 1 6.75 -31.56 5.06
C MET A 1 6.80 -30.28 4.21
N LYS A 2 6.90 -30.37 2.86
CA LYS A 2 6.93 -29.19 1.96
C LYS A 2 5.75 -28.20 2.11
N SER A 3 4.51 -28.70 2.17
CA SER A 3 3.31 -27.85 2.35
C SER A 3 3.31 -27.10 3.69
N PHE A 4 3.79 -27.71 4.77
CA PHE A 4 3.85 -27.08 6.09
C PHE A 4 4.85 -25.91 6.12
N ILE A 5 5.99 -26.05 5.45
CA ILE A 5 7.00 -24.99 5.33
C ILE A 5 6.48 -23.86 4.43
N ALA A 6 5.80 -24.20 3.33
CA ALA A 6 5.19 -23.21 2.44
C ALA A 6 4.12 -22.37 3.15
N ASN A 7 3.27 -22.99 3.97
CA ASN A 7 2.24 -22.28 4.73
C ASN A 7 2.84 -21.34 5.78
N LYS A 8 3.89 -21.77 6.48
CA LYS A 8 4.62 -20.92 7.44
C LYS A 8 5.28 -19.72 6.76
N PHE A 9 5.88 -19.93 5.59
CA PHE A 9 6.50 -18.86 4.82
C PHE A 9 5.49 -17.80 4.38
N ILE A 10 4.33 -18.23 3.84
CA ILE A 10 3.26 -17.31 3.45
C ILE A 10 2.72 -16.54 4.66
N LEU A 11 2.48 -17.23 5.77
CA LEU A 11 1.97 -16.59 6.99
C LEU A 11 2.96 -15.55 7.54
N ALA A 12 4.26 -15.88 7.55
CA ALA A 12 5.31 -14.96 7.95
C ALA A 12 5.41 -13.76 7.00
N GLY A 13 5.33 -13.99 5.68
CA GLY A 13 5.32 -12.92 4.69
C GLY A 13 4.15 -11.95 4.88
N ILE A 14 2.93 -12.47 5.07
CA ILE A 14 1.75 -11.65 5.36
C ILE A 14 1.92 -10.85 6.66
N ALA A 15 2.41 -11.48 7.72
CA ALA A 15 2.63 -10.81 9.00
C ALA A 15 3.67 -9.67 8.87
N ILE A 16 4.77 -9.91 8.16
CA ILE A 16 5.80 -8.90 7.89
C ILE A 16 5.22 -7.77 7.04
N SER A 17 4.46 -8.07 5.98
CA SER A 17 3.82 -7.04 5.14
C SER A 17 2.87 -6.15 5.94
N LEU A 18 2.03 -6.74 6.80
CA LEU A 18 1.11 -5.98 7.66
C LEU A 18 1.85 -5.12 8.68
N LEU A 19 2.94 -5.64 9.26
CA LEU A 19 3.76 -4.91 10.21
C LEU A 19 4.47 -3.73 9.54
N ILE A 20 5.01 -3.92 8.34
CA ILE A 20 5.65 -2.83 7.58
C ILE A 20 4.59 -1.79 7.21
N ALA A 21 3.51 -2.21 6.55
CA ALA A 21 2.48 -1.30 6.03
C ALA A 21 1.75 -0.55 7.15
N GLY A 22 1.43 -1.22 8.24
CA GLY A 22 0.64 -0.65 9.34
C GLY A 22 1.47 0.07 10.40
N PHE A 23 2.75 -0.26 10.59
CA PHE A 23 3.54 0.27 11.70
C PHE A 23 4.81 1.00 11.26
N LEU A 24 5.62 0.41 10.36
CA LEU A 24 6.83 1.11 9.91
C LEU A 24 6.53 2.30 9.00
N SER A 25 5.41 2.29 8.27
CA SER A 25 4.98 3.43 7.45
C SER A 25 4.80 4.72 8.25
N PHE A 26 4.55 4.65 9.56
CA PHE A 26 4.50 5.85 10.42
C PHE A 26 5.81 6.62 10.49
N TYR A 27 6.93 5.95 10.21
CA TYR A 27 8.26 6.54 10.19
C TYR A 27 8.72 6.92 8.78
N ALA A 28 7.83 6.82 7.78
CA ALA A 28 8.12 7.32 6.45
C ALA A 28 8.38 8.83 6.49
N SER A 29 9.34 9.28 5.68
CA SER A 29 9.71 10.70 5.61
C SER A 29 8.58 11.52 5.00
N SER A 30 8.26 12.65 5.63
CA SER A 30 7.31 13.65 5.12
C SER A 30 7.92 14.66 4.14
N HIS A 31 9.18 14.46 3.72
CA HIS A 31 9.84 15.34 2.77
C HIS A 31 9.34 15.14 1.34
N PRO A 32 9.34 16.19 0.49
CA PRO A 32 8.96 16.07 -0.91
C PRO A 32 9.84 15.03 -1.60
N ASP A 33 9.21 14.26 -2.49
CA ASP A 33 9.94 13.27 -3.27
C ASP A 33 10.90 13.94 -4.28
N GLY A 34 11.71 13.14 -4.97
CA GLY A 34 12.68 13.68 -5.92
C GLY A 34 12.06 14.45 -7.09
N LEU A 35 10.84 14.10 -7.51
CA LEU A 35 10.15 14.79 -8.60
C LEU A 35 9.57 16.12 -8.12
N GLU A 36 8.88 16.11 -6.97
CA GLU A 36 8.38 17.31 -6.31
C GLU A 36 9.51 18.28 -5.98
N LYS A 37 10.63 17.78 -5.44
CA LYS A 37 11.76 18.64 -5.08
C LYS A 37 12.39 19.30 -6.30
N VAL A 38 12.49 18.60 -7.43
CA VAL A 38 12.96 19.18 -8.69
C VAL A 38 11.95 20.18 -9.24
N ALA A 39 10.66 19.86 -9.20
CA ALA A 39 9.59 20.73 -9.67
C ALA A 39 9.50 22.03 -8.86
N GLU A 40 9.66 21.95 -7.54
CA GLU A 40 9.76 23.10 -6.63
C GLU A 40 11.00 23.94 -6.98
N THR A 41 12.18 23.31 -7.10
CA THR A 41 13.45 24.01 -7.39
C THR A 41 13.43 24.72 -8.75
N LYS A 42 12.70 24.17 -9.73
CA LYS A 42 12.56 24.73 -11.08
C LYS A 42 11.34 25.64 -11.24
N GLY A 43 10.51 25.78 -10.21
CA GLY A 43 9.36 26.68 -10.19
C GLY A 43 8.17 26.25 -11.06
N PHE A 44 8.02 24.95 -11.36
CA PHE A 44 6.89 24.43 -12.15
C PHE A 44 5.95 23.52 -11.35
N LEU A 45 6.15 23.40 -10.03
CA LEU A 45 5.30 22.60 -9.15
C LEU A 45 3.80 22.93 -9.32
N GLU A 46 3.45 24.21 -9.45
CA GLU A 46 2.05 24.66 -9.62
C GLU A 46 1.41 24.25 -10.96
N THR A 47 2.21 23.79 -11.92
CA THR A 47 1.68 23.22 -13.19
C THR A 47 1.24 21.77 -13.01
N ALA A 48 1.51 21.15 -11.85
CA ALA A 48 1.03 19.81 -11.54
C ALA A 48 -0.50 19.78 -11.61
N LYS A 49 -1.02 18.95 -12.51
CA LYS A 49 -2.45 18.73 -12.64
C LYS A 49 -2.90 17.81 -11.51
N GLU A 50 -4.04 18.14 -10.89
CA GLU A 50 -4.63 17.24 -9.90
C GLU A 50 -4.84 15.83 -10.50
N PRO A 51 -4.39 14.79 -9.78
CA PRO A 51 -4.66 13.41 -10.16
C PRO A 51 -6.17 13.16 -10.24
N ILE A 52 -6.63 12.33 -11.19
CA ILE A 52 -8.06 11.97 -11.30
C ILE A 52 -8.58 11.31 -10.01
N ASN A 53 -7.68 10.69 -9.25
CA ASN A 53 -7.95 10.05 -7.97
C ASN A 53 -7.70 10.95 -6.75
N SER A 54 -7.46 12.26 -6.91
CA SER A 54 -7.28 13.19 -5.78
C SER A 54 -8.48 13.20 -4.82
N GLY A 55 -9.69 13.01 -5.34
CA GLY A 55 -10.92 12.85 -4.54
C GLY A 55 -11.15 11.45 -3.96
N SER A 56 -10.22 10.52 -4.12
CA SER A 56 -10.38 9.14 -3.63
C SER A 56 -10.22 9.08 -2.11
N PRO A 57 -10.97 8.20 -1.41
CA PRO A 57 -10.77 7.98 0.02
C PRO A 57 -9.36 7.53 0.40
N LEU A 58 -8.58 7.02 -0.55
CA LEU A 58 -7.19 6.56 -0.36
C LEU A 58 -6.15 7.41 -1.12
N ALA A 59 -6.48 8.65 -1.47
CA ALA A 59 -5.53 9.59 -2.06
C ALA A 59 -4.37 9.90 -1.10
N ASP A 60 -3.22 10.25 -1.65
CA ASP A 60 -2.02 10.68 -0.92
C ASP A 60 -1.60 9.72 0.21
N TYR A 61 -1.82 8.42 -0.01
CA TYR A 61 -1.55 7.36 0.97
C TYR A 61 -2.33 7.52 2.29
N GLY A 62 -3.38 8.33 2.34
CA GLY A 62 -4.21 8.54 3.52
C GLY A 62 -5.54 7.79 3.48
N ILE A 63 -6.37 8.02 4.49
CA ILE A 63 -7.80 7.74 4.56
C ILE A 63 -8.53 9.07 4.78
N SER A 64 -9.41 9.43 3.86
CA SER A 64 -10.25 10.62 3.99
C SER A 64 -11.13 10.54 5.26
N GLY A 65 -11.07 11.57 6.11
CA GLY A 65 -11.80 11.62 7.39
C GLY A 65 -11.03 11.13 8.62
N VAL A 66 -9.74 10.79 8.49
CA VAL A 66 -8.86 10.50 9.64
C VAL A 66 -7.87 11.66 9.83
N ASP A 67 -8.08 12.47 10.86
CA ASP A 67 -7.27 13.67 11.16
C ASP A 67 -5.82 13.35 11.54
N ASN A 68 -5.58 12.14 12.06
CA ASN A 68 -4.24 11.71 12.42
C ASN A 68 -3.55 11.09 11.20
N GLU A 69 -2.74 11.90 10.52
CA GLU A 69 -1.99 11.55 9.30
C GLU A 69 -1.23 10.23 9.45
N ARG A 70 -0.61 9.98 10.61
CA ARG A 70 0.10 8.71 10.87
C ARG A 70 -0.87 7.54 10.82
N LEU A 71 -1.93 7.58 11.64
CA LEU A 71 -2.95 6.52 11.67
C LEU A 71 -3.61 6.30 10.31
N SER A 72 -3.83 7.40 9.58
CA SER A 72 -4.37 7.43 8.22
C SER A 72 -3.50 6.63 7.24
N VAL A 73 -2.19 6.88 7.25
CA VAL A 73 -1.20 6.19 6.40
C VAL A 73 -1.02 4.72 6.76
N GLY A 74 -0.98 4.40 8.06
CA GLY A 74 -0.88 3.00 8.49
C GLY A 74 -2.12 2.19 8.09
N ALA A 75 -3.31 2.76 8.25
CA ALA A 75 -4.56 2.11 7.90
C ALA A 75 -4.73 1.95 6.38
N SER A 76 -4.37 2.96 5.57
CA SER A 76 -4.37 2.85 4.12
C SER A 76 -3.43 1.74 3.63
N GLY A 77 -2.26 1.61 4.26
CA GLY A 77 -1.29 0.55 3.99
C GLY A 77 -1.84 -0.84 4.28
N ILE A 78 -2.49 -1.04 5.42
CA ILE A 78 -3.15 -2.32 5.76
C ILE A 78 -4.25 -2.66 4.74
N ILE A 79 -5.09 -1.68 4.37
CA ILE A 79 -6.12 -1.86 3.36
C ILE A 79 -5.51 -2.29 2.03
N GLY A 80 -4.41 -1.67 1.61
CA GLY A 80 -3.67 -2.04 0.39
C GLY A 80 -3.15 -3.47 0.41
N VAL A 81 -2.58 -3.92 1.53
CA VAL A 81 -2.12 -5.32 1.71
C VAL A 81 -3.29 -6.29 1.60
N LEU A 82 -4.40 -6.03 2.30
CA LEU A 82 -5.59 -6.89 2.28
C LEU A 82 -6.22 -6.96 0.88
N ALA A 83 -6.34 -5.82 0.19
CA ALA A 83 -6.85 -5.76 -1.17
C ALA A 83 -5.98 -6.59 -2.13
N THR A 84 -4.64 -6.47 -2.02
CA THR A 84 -3.70 -7.25 -2.84
C THR A 84 -3.83 -8.75 -2.58
N LEU A 85 -3.93 -9.17 -1.31
CA LEU A 85 -4.12 -10.58 -0.95
C LEU A 85 -5.44 -11.13 -1.47
N LEU A 86 -6.52 -10.34 -1.42
CA LEU A 86 -7.82 -10.71 -1.98
C LEU A 86 -7.73 -10.91 -3.49
N VAL A 87 -7.21 -9.93 -4.23
CA VAL A 87 -7.12 -9.98 -5.69
C VAL A 87 -6.22 -11.13 -6.13
N ALA A 88 -5.02 -11.24 -5.55
CA ALA A 88 -4.10 -12.33 -5.86
C ALA A 88 -4.73 -13.69 -5.52
N GLY A 89 -5.34 -13.83 -4.34
CA GLY A 89 -6.00 -15.06 -3.92
C GLY A 89 -7.15 -15.48 -4.85
N LEU A 90 -7.96 -14.52 -5.32
CA LEU A 90 -9.01 -14.77 -6.31
C LEU A 90 -8.43 -15.23 -7.64
N ILE A 91 -7.41 -14.53 -8.17
CA ILE A 91 -6.75 -14.90 -9.42
C ILE A 91 -6.15 -16.30 -9.31
N PHE A 92 -5.39 -16.59 -8.25
CA PHE A 92 -4.81 -17.92 -8.04
C PHE A 92 -5.88 -19.00 -7.93
N ARG A 93 -7.00 -18.72 -7.26
CA ARG A 93 -8.11 -19.67 -7.15
C ARG A 93 -8.79 -19.94 -8.50
N LEU A 94 -8.95 -18.92 -9.33
CA LEU A 94 -9.53 -19.05 -10.67
C LEU A 94 -8.61 -19.78 -11.65
N LEU A 95 -7.30 -19.54 -11.54
CA LEU A 95 -6.28 -20.19 -12.37
C LEU A 95 -5.86 -21.58 -11.85
N ALA A 96 -6.15 -21.89 -10.59
CA ALA A 96 -5.83 -23.18 -9.99
C ALA A 96 -6.55 -24.30 -10.76
N LYS A 97 -5.76 -25.05 -11.53
CA LYS A 97 -6.26 -26.21 -12.26
C LYS A 97 -6.74 -27.24 -11.26
N LYS A 98 -8.01 -27.65 -11.35
CA LYS A 98 -8.57 -28.74 -10.56
C LYS A 98 -7.83 -30.02 -10.98
N SER A 99 -6.87 -30.46 -10.18
CA SER A 99 -6.28 -31.78 -10.38
C SER A 99 -7.38 -32.79 -10.15
N LYS A 100 -7.71 -33.57 -11.19
CA LYS A 100 -8.38 -34.86 -11.00
C LYS A 100 -7.47 -35.78 -10.19
#